data_AF-A0A6P0IZK0-F1
#
_entry.id   AF-A0A6P0IZK0-F1
#
_cell.length_a   1.000
_cell.length_b   1.000
_cell.length_c   1.000
_cell.angle_alpha   90.00
_cell.angle_beta   90.00
_cell.angle_gamma   90.00
#
_symmetry.space_group_name_H-M   'P 1'
#
loop_
_entity.id
_entity.type
_entity.pdbx_description
1 polymer ?
#
loop_
_entity_poly.entity_id
_entity_poly.type
_entity_poly.pdbx_seq_one_letter_code
_entity_poly.pdbx_strand_id
1 'polypeptide(L)'
;SIGRVTGADVTEDSVTRSSNSGLTRSDDQKLTGIIMRSQVVAGWPGLLVDGYDTAVADGDSIDETEGNLLPLLRMEKLAKDVLICIFQGEVKTVDIHQKPEAMHFGVDPFDVDDTEVTKDLRNANGELIVGSKISVPWNNSAKRVINLVTFADNIKTWFTSDGGGSLDNFTSAQFGLQMMEGVQKVRFVKEE
;
A
#
# COMPACT_ATOMS: atom_id res chain seq x y z
N SER A 1 30.06 2.25 36.14
CA SER A 1 29.95 0.94 35.47
C SER A 1 28.55 0.82 34.93
N ILE A 2 28.35 0.99 33.62
CA ILE A 2 27.07 0.66 32.96
C ILE A 2 26.89 -0.86 33.02
N GLY A 3 25.72 -1.34 33.43
CA GLY A 3 25.35 -2.76 33.28
C GLY A 3 25.41 -3.66 34.51
N ARG A 4 25.37 -3.14 35.74
CA ARG A 4 24.98 -3.97 36.90
C ARG A 4 23.58 -3.57 37.30
N VAL A 5 22.63 -4.48 37.10
CA VAL A 5 21.28 -4.38 37.67
C VAL A 5 21.32 -5.12 39.00
N THR A 6 21.02 -4.42 40.08
CA THR A 6 20.91 -4.94 41.44
C THR A 6 19.44 -5.12 41.82
N GLY A 7 19.17 -5.90 42.86
CA GLY A 7 17.81 -6.03 43.40
C GLY A 7 17.22 -4.69 43.90
N ALA A 8 18.10 -3.74 44.27
CA ALA A 8 17.68 -2.39 44.63
C ALA A 8 17.15 -1.64 43.40
N ASP A 9 17.84 -1.72 42.26
CA ASP A 9 17.40 -1.08 41.01
C ASP A 9 16.02 -1.61 40.55
N VAL A 10 15.78 -2.92 40.69
CA VAL A 10 14.47 -3.54 40.38
C VAL A 10 13.37 -3.01 41.29
N THR A 11 13.68 -2.83 42.57
CA THR A 11 12.72 -2.31 43.55
C THR A 11 12.45 -0.83 43.27
N GLU A 12 13.48 -0.05 42.95
CA GLU A 12 13.38 1.37 42.62
C GLU A 12 12.57 1.58 41.33
N ASP A 13 12.83 0.82 40.26
CA ASP A 13 12.03 0.83 39.03
C ASP A 13 10.57 0.46 39.27
N SER A 14 10.29 -0.49 40.17
CA SER A 14 8.91 -0.88 40.51
C SER A 14 8.19 0.23 41.26
N VAL A 15 8.90 0.96 42.12
CA VAL A 15 8.38 2.12 42.85
C VAL A 15 8.14 3.27 41.87
N THR A 16 9.08 3.55 40.97
CA THR A 16 8.94 4.59 39.93
C THR A 16 7.77 4.30 38.98
N ARG A 17 7.52 3.03 38.61
CA ARG A 17 6.31 2.64 37.84
C ARG A 17 5.02 2.83 38.62
N SER A 18 5.04 2.60 39.94
CA SER A 18 3.86 2.68 40.80
C SER A 18 3.55 4.11 41.28
N SER A 19 4.54 5.00 41.28
CA SER A 19 4.38 6.39 41.68
C SER A 19 3.78 7.19 40.52
N ASN A 20 2.52 7.61 40.68
CA ASN A 20 1.81 8.55 39.79
C ASN A 20 2.41 9.98 39.79
N SER A 21 3.68 10.13 40.18
CA SER A 21 4.40 11.40 40.27
C SER A 21 5.04 11.73 38.93
N GLY A 22 4.21 12.29 38.04
CA GLY A 22 4.53 13.37 37.11
C GLY A 22 5.87 13.29 36.35
N LEU A 23 5.78 12.79 35.11
CA LEU A 23 6.48 13.23 33.87
C LEU A 23 6.53 12.10 32.82
N THR A 24 6.11 10.87 33.15
CA THR A 24 6.04 9.75 32.20
C THR A 24 4.59 9.29 32.04
N ARG A 25 4.03 9.58 30.85
CA ARG A 25 2.73 9.13 30.32
C ARG A 25 1.48 9.46 31.15
N SER A 26 0.70 10.45 30.71
CA SER A 26 -0.66 10.67 31.20
C SER A 26 -1.69 9.66 30.68
N ASP A 27 -1.28 8.70 29.86
CA ASP A 27 -2.14 7.60 29.41
C ASP A 27 -1.32 6.32 29.36
N ASP A 28 -1.90 5.22 29.82
CA ASP A 28 -1.44 3.84 29.59
C ASP A 28 -1.58 3.45 28.10
N GLN A 29 -1.17 4.36 27.21
CA GLN A 29 -1.22 4.20 25.77
C GLN A 29 -0.14 3.20 25.38
N LYS A 30 -0.60 1.99 25.06
CA LYS A 30 0.21 1.00 24.35
C LYS A 30 0.82 1.68 23.12
N LEU A 31 2.13 1.53 22.96
CA LEU A 31 2.83 1.96 21.75
C LEU A 31 3.41 0.71 21.12
N THR A 32 3.18 0.57 19.83
CA THR A 32 3.72 -0.52 19.02
C THR A 32 4.22 0.04 17.71
N GLY A 33 4.93 -0.76 16.93
CA GLY A 33 5.62 -0.24 15.76
C GLY A 33 6.35 -1.32 15.00
N ILE A 34 7.03 -0.88 13.94
CA ILE A 34 7.87 -1.74 13.12
C ILE A 34 9.26 -1.15 12.96
N ILE A 35 10.23 -2.03 12.77
CA ILE A 35 11.55 -1.69 12.25
C ILE A 35 11.72 -2.49 10.97
N MET A 36 11.92 -1.79 9.86
CA MET A 36 12.11 -2.40 8.54
C MET A 36 13.51 -2.09 8.03
N ARG A 37 14.22 -3.14 7.58
CA ARG A 37 15.44 -3.00 6.79
C ARG A 37 15.19 -3.45 5.36
N SER A 38 15.23 -2.53 4.39
CA SER A 38 14.92 -2.83 2.99
C SER A 38 15.56 -1.83 2.01
N GLN A 39 15.91 -2.31 0.81
CA GLN A 39 16.36 -1.44 -0.29
C GLN A 39 15.26 -0.46 -0.75
N VAL A 40 13.99 -0.80 -0.54
CA VAL A 40 12.85 0.09 -0.82
C VAL A 40 12.94 1.36 0.03
N VAL A 41 13.34 1.24 1.30
CA VAL A 41 13.56 2.41 2.17
C VAL A 41 14.65 3.32 1.61
N ALA A 42 15.71 2.75 1.03
CA ALA A 42 16.81 3.53 0.45
C ALA A 42 16.41 4.20 -0.88
N GLY A 43 15.65 3.52 -1.73
CA GLY A 43 15.25 4.01 -3.04
C GLY A 43 14.12 5.03 -3.02
N TRP A 44 13.24 4.98 -2.02
CA TRP A 44 12.03 5.81 -1.96
C TRP A 44 11.97 6.60 -0.63
N PRO A 45 12.44 7.85 -0.60
CA PRO A 45 12.40 8.67 0.61
C PRO A 45 11.00 9.17 0.99
N GLY A 46 10.08 9.27 0.03
CA GLY A 46 8.68 9.68 0.25
C GLY A 46 7.73 8.52 0.55
N LEU A 47 8.22 7.41 1.12
CA LEU A 47 7.34 6.33 1.56
C LEU A 47 6.39 6.82 2.65
N LEU A 48 5.17 6.31 2.61
CA LEU A 48 4.16 6.45 3.64
C LEU A 48 3.94 5.08 4.29
N VAL A 49 3.61 5.12 5.58
CA VAL A 49 3.35 3.91 6.36
C VAL A 49 2.13 4.15 7.23
N ASP A 50 1.11 3.35 6.99
CA ASP A 50 -0.15 3.35 7.73
C ASP A 50 -0.24 2.09 8.58
N GLY A 51 -0.69 2.23 9.82
CA GLY A 51 -0.82 1.14 10.78
C GLY A 51 -2.25 0.98 11.25
N TYR A 52 -2.73 -0.25 11.41
CA TYR A 52 -4.11 -0.54 11.80
C TYR A 52 -4.15 -1.48 13.01
N ASP A 53 -5.20 -1.37 13.82
CA ASP A 53 -5.43 -2.15 15.04
C ASP A 53 -5.98 -3.57 14.81
N THR A 54 -6.35 -3.87 13.57
CA THR A 54 -7.01 -5.13 13.17
C THR A 54 -6.15 -5.85 12.14
N ALA A 55 -6.16 -7.19 12.20
CA ALA A 55 -5.46 -8.04 11.24
C ALA A 55 -6.33 -8.20 10.00
N VAL A 56 -5.97 -7.53 8.90
CA VAL A 56 -6.73 -7.56 7.65
C VAL A 56 -5.90 -8.24 6.57
N ALA A 57 -6.15 -9.52 6.35
CA ALA A 57 -5.35 -10.36 5.46
C ALA A 57 -5.51 -10.03 3.97
N ASP A 58 -6.71 -9.58 3.56
CA ASP A 58 -7.06 -9.35 2.15
C ASP A 58 -7.62 -7.94 1.92
N GLY A 59 -7.25 -7.31 0.81
CA GLY A 59 -7.86 -6.08 0.31
C GLY A 59 -6.88 -4.99 -0.15
N ASP A 60 -7.14 -4.42 -1.34
CA ASP A 60 -6.44 -3.24 -1.88
C ASP A 60 -6.64 -1.98 -1.00
N SER A 61 -7.71 -1.96 -0.21
CA SER A 61 -8.03 -0.97 0.82
C SER A 61 -8.58 -1.68 2.05
N ILE A 62 -8.30 -1.16 3.25
CA ILE A 62 -9.05 -1.53 4.46
C ILE A 62 -10.30 -0.66 4.49
N ASP A 63 -11.47 -1.28 4.56
CA ASP A 63 -12.71 -0.55 4.81
C ASP A 63 -12.62 0.10 6.20
N GLU A 64 -13.13 1.33 6.37
CA GLU A 64 -13.16 2.02 7.67
C GLU A 64 -13.90 1.20 8.74
N THR A 65 -14.75 0.26 8.33
CA THR A 65 -15.45 -0.68 9.21
C THR A 65 -14.62 -1.91 9.60
N GLU A 66 -13.54 -2.22 8.89
CA GLU A 66 -12.70 -3.43 9.08
C GLU A 66 -11.46 -3.18 9.95
N GLY A 67 -11.02 -1.93 10.10
CA GLY A 67 -9.88 -1.61 10.96
C GLY A 67 -9.68 -0.12 11.16
N ASN A 68 -9.28 0.28 12.37
CA ASN A 68 -9.05 1.68 12.67
C ASN A 68 -7.60 2.05 12.36
N LEU A 69 -7.41 3.14 11.60
CA LEU A 69 -6.10 3.73 11.37
C LEU A 69 -5.52 4.26 12.68
N LEU A 70 -4.35 3.77 13.06
CA LEU A 70 -3.63 4.17 14.26
C LEU A 70 -2.84 5.46 14.02
N PRO A 71 -2.84 6.41 14.97
CA PRO A 71 -1.98 7.60 14.89
C PRO A 71 -0.50 7.23 14.81
N LEU A 72 0.16 7.62 13.73
CA LEU A 72 1.61 7.50 13.56
C LEU A 72 2.32 8.60 14.37
N LEU A 73 2.96 8.21 15.47
CA LEU A 73 3.64 9.14 16.38
C LEU A 73 5.05 9.49 15.89
N ARG A 74 5.74 8.55 15.25
CA ARG A 74 7.08 8.77 14.73
C ARG A 74 7.35 7.87 13.53
N MET A 75 7.92 8.46 12.50
CA MET A 75 8.49 7.75 11.36
C MET A 75 9.85 8.36 11.05
N GLU A 76 10.90 7.55 11.09
CA GLU A 76 12.26 8.05 10.93
C GLU A 76 13.17 7.00 10.30
N LYS A 77 14.12 7.47 9.48
CA LYS A 77 15.18 6.61 8.95
C LYS A 77 16.35 6.58 9.93
N LEU A 78 16.60 5.41 10.52
CA LEU A 78 17.74 5.19 11.40
C LEU A 78 19.05 5.00 10.61
N ALA A 79 18.93 4.52 9.37
CA ALA A 79 20.02 4.39 8.41
C ALA A 79 19.47 4.52 6.98
N LYS A 80 20.35 4.43 5.97
CA LYS A 80 19.96 4.55 4.55
C LYS A 80 18.84 3.57 4.16
N ASP A 81 18.90 2.36 4.68
CA ASP A 81 18.00 1.23 4.39
C ASP A 81 17.14 0.82 5.59
N VAL A 82 17.17 1.55 6.71
CA VAL A 82 16.45 1.19 7.95
C VAL A 82 15.43 2.27 8.32
N LEU A 83 14.17 1.87 8.43
CA LEU A 83 13.04 2.71 8.82
C LEU A 83 12.46 2.22 10.15
N ILE A 84 12.15 3.15 11.06
CA ILE A 84 11.36 2.89 12.27
C ILE A 84 10.04 3.65 12.20
N CYS A 85 8.95 2.97 12.54
CA CYS A 85 7.62 3.57 12.68
C CYS A 85 7.04 3.22 14.05
N ILE A 86 6.48 4.20 14.75
CA ILE A 86 5.85 4.05 16.07
C ILE A 86 4.42 4.58 15.99
N PHE A 87 3.46 3.75 16.40
CA PHE A 87 2.03 4.03 16.42
C PHE A 87 1.50 4.10 17.85
N GLN A 88 0.43 4.88 18.02
CA GLN A 88 -0.35 4.94 19.24
C GLN A 88 -1.43 3.84 19.21
N GLY A 89 -1.19 2.74 19.92
CA GLY A 89 -2.05 1.55 19.92
C GLY A 89 -1.27 0.26 19.73
N GLU A 90 -1.99 -0.86 19.57
CA GLU A 90 -1.43 -2.15 19.18
C GLU A 90 -1.66 -2.37 17.68
N VAL A 91 -0.58 -2.28 16.89
CA VAL A 91 -0.61 -2.47 15.44
C VAL A 91 -0.64 -3.95 15.10
N LYS A 92 -1.58 -4.32 14.24
CA LYS A 92 -1.75 -5.69 13.71
C LYS A 92 -1.55 -5.75 12.20
N THR A 93 -1.81 -4.65 11.48
CA THR A 93 -1.56 -4.54 10.05
C THR A 93 -0.75 -3.28 9.76
N VAL A 94 0.21 -3.37 8.85
CA VAL A 94 1.00 -2.24 8.37
C VAL A 94 1.00 -2.21 6.85
N ASP A 95 0.51 -1.10 6.30
CA ASP A 95 0.54 -0.81 4.87
C ASP A 95 1.69 0.14 4.56
N ILE A 96 2.48 -0.20 3.54
CA ILE A 96 3.58 0.62 3.05
C ILE A 96 3.31 0.93 1.59
N HIS A 97 3.28 2.21 1.26
CA HIS A 97 3.03 2.67 -0.11
C HIS A 97 3.83 3.94 -0.39
N GLN A 98 3.97 4.27 -1.67
CA GLN A 98 4.55 5.55 -2.05
C GLN A 98 3.53 6.66 -1.82
N LYS A 99 4.01 7.88 -1.62
CA LYS A 99 3.16 9.05 -1.71
C LYS A 99 2.47 9.07 -3.08
N PRO A 100 1.14 9.26 -3.15
CA PRO A 100 0.47 9.48 -4.42
C PRO A 100 1.06 10.72 -5.11
N GLU A 101 1.79 10.50 -6.20
CA GLU A 101 2.43 11.55 -7.00
C GLU A 101 1.96 11.45 -8.45
N ALA A 102 1.29 12.49 -8.94
CA ALA A 102 0.69 12.56 -10.28
C ALA A 102 -0.22 11.36 -10.63
N MET A 103 -0.94 11.47 -11.75
CA MET A 103 -1.76 10.37 -12.24
C MET A 103 -0.88 9.50 -13.14
N HIS A 104 -0.70 8.23 -12.78
CA HIS A 104 0.03 7.29 -13.61
C HIS A 104 -0.90 6.75 -14.69
N PHE A 105 -0.38 6.65 -15.92
CA PHE A 105 -1.02 5.91 -17.00
C PHE A 105 -0.13 4.74 -17.36
N GLY A 106 -0.70 3.54 -17.39
CA GLY A 106 0.09 2.33 -17.52
C GLY A 106 -0.69 1.13 -18.03
N VAL A 107 0.09 0.10 -18.30
CA VAL A 107 -0.32 -1.25 -18.64
C VAL A 107 0.46 -2.19 -17.75
N ASP A 108 -0.12 -3.34 -17.44
CA ASP A 108 0.43 -4.26 -16.45
C ASP A 108 1.59 -5.05 -17.07
N PRO A 109 2.83 -4.88 -16.56
CA PRO A 109 3.96 -5.63 -17.04
C PRO A 109 3.98 -7.05 -16.47
N PHE A 110 4.79 -7.85 -17.15
CA PHE A 110 5.02 -9.28 -16.98
C PHE A 110 5.24 -9.74 -15.52
N ASP A 111 4.62 -10.87 -15.17
CA ASP A 111 5.23 -11.80 -14.23
C ASP A 111 6.58 -12.29 -14.82
N VAL A 112 7.52 -12.77 -14.02
CA VAL A 112 8.93 -13.00 -14.43
C VAL A 112 9.13 -13.84 -15.70
N ASP A 113 8.13 -14.66 -16.07
CA ASP A 113 8.14 -15.56 -17.23
C ASP A 113 7.10 -15.20 -18.31
N ASP A 114 6.29 -14.16 -18.10
CA ASP A 114 5.21 -13.82 -19.02
C ASP A 114 5.74 -12.97 -20.20
N THR A 115 5.19 -13.18 -21.39
CA THR A 115 5.59 -12.46 -22.62
C THR A 115 4.50 -11.55 -23.17
N GLU A 116 3.33 -11.55 -22.51
CA GLU A 116 2.20 -10.73 -22.87
C GLU A 116 2.05 -9.54 -21.91
N VAL A 117 1.92 -8.33 -22.49
CA VAL A 117 1.54 -7.15 -21.72
C VAL A 117 0.04 -7.04 -21.77
N THR A 118 -0.57 -6.94 -20.60
CA THR A 118 -2.02 -6.92 -20.45
C THR A 118 -2.50 -5.66 -19.77
N LYS A 119 -3.81 -5.51 -19.73
CA LYS A 119 -4.48 -4.48 -18.98
C LYS A 119 -5.75 -5.03 -18.35
N ASP A 120 -5.89 -4.86 -17.06
CA ASP A 120 -7.16 -5.06 -16.37
C ASP A 120 -8.06 -3.83 -16.51
N LEU A 121 -9.36 -4.06 -16.72
CA LEU A 121 -10.34 -3.00 -16.93
C LEU A 121 -11.07 -2.61 -15.65
N ARG A 122 -11.60 -1.40 -15.66
CA ARG A 122 -12.30 -0.76 -14.56
C ARG A 122 -13.75 -0.44 -14.93
N ASN A 123 -14.65 -0.57 -13.96
CA ASN A 123 -16.03 -0.14 -14.10
C ASN A 123 -16.15 1.40 -14.02
N ALA A 124 -17.38 1.92 -14.12
CA ALA A 124 -17.63 3.36 -14.07
C ALA A 124 -17.27 4.03 -12.72
N ASN A 125 -17.15 3.25 -11.64
CA ASN A 125 -16.73 3.72 -10.32
C ASN A 125 -15.20 3.68 -10.15
N GLY A 126 -14.45 3.16 -11.14
CA GLY A 126 -12.99 3.03 -11.09
C GLY A 126 -12.50 1.72 -10.45
N GLU A 127 -13.41 0.83 -10.05
CA GLU A 127 -13.10 -0.46 -9.45
C GLU A 127 -12.68 -1.45 -10.54
N LEU A 128 -11.68 -2.29 -10.26
CA LEU A 128 -11.23 -3.33 -11.18
C LEU A 128 -12.33 -4.37 -11.41
N ILE A 129 -12.54 -4.75 -12.67
CA ILE A 129 -13.48 -5.81 -13.04
C ILE A 129 -12.71 -7.14 -13.02
N VAL A 130 -13.07 -8.05 -12.12
CA VAL A 130 -12.41 -9.34 -11.97
C VAL A 130 -12.48 -10.13 -13.28
N GLY A 131 -11.32 -10.59 -13.78
CA GLY A 131 -11.21 -11.36 -15.02
C GLY A 131 -11.20 -10.54 -16.31
N SER A 132 -11.20 -9.20 -16.22
CA SER A 132 -11.19 -8.31 -17.39
C SER A 132 -9.81 -8.08 -18.00
N LYS A 133 -9.13 -9.16 -18.39
CA LYS A 133 -7.76 -9.07 -18.91
C LYS A 133 -7.75 -8.86 -20.44
N ILE A 134 -7.23 -7.73 -20.91
CA ILE A 134 -7.06 -7.43 -22.35
C ILE A 134 -5.59 -7.38 -22.73
N SER A 135 -5.24 -8.03 -23.85
CA SER A 135 -3.91 -7.97 -24.45
C SER A 135 -3.62 -6.60 -25.07
N VAL A 136 -2.44 -6.05 -24.79
CA VAL A 136 -2.00 -4.76 -25.33
C VAL A 136 -1.49 -4.92 -26.76
N PRO A 137 -2.15 -4.30 -27.76
CA PRO A 137 -1.75 -4.44 -29.16
C PRO A 137 -0.50 -3.59 -29.46
N TRP A 138 0.45 -4.19 -30.15
CA TRP A 138 1.69 -3.51 -30.56
C TRP A 138 1.58 -2.98 -31.98
N ASN A 139 1.89 -1.69 -32.17
CA ASN A 139 2.21 -1.16 -33.49
C ASN A 139 3.62 -1.61 -33.92
N ASN A 140 4.54 -1.67 -32.96
CA ASN A 140 5.87 -2.22 -33.16
C ASN A 140 6.40 -2.81 -31.84
N SER A 141 6.42 -4.13 -31.74
CA SER A 141 6.85 -4.85 -30.53
C SER A 141 8.34 -4.65 -30.23
N ALA A 142 9.20 -4.65 -31.26
CA ALA A 142 10.64 -4.44 -31.12
C ALA A 142 10.99 -3.06 -30.53
N LYS A 143 10.17 -2.05 -30.82
CA LYS A 143 10.32 -0.68 -30.29
C LYS A 143 9.40 -0.37 -29.11
N ARG A 144 8.63 -1.35 -28.62
CA ARG A 144 7.64 -1.19 -27.55
C ARG A 144 6.65 -0.04 -27.80
N VAL A 145 6.17 0.08 -29.04
CA VAL A 145 5.17 1.09 -29.43
C VAL A 145 3.79 0.46 -29.43
N ILE A 146 2.93 0.90 -28.52
CA ILE A 146 1.53 0.45 -28.40
C ILE A 146 0.70 1.06 -29.55
N ASN A 147 -0.19 0.25 -30.12
CA ASN A 147 -1.21 0.72 -31.05
C ASN A 147 -2.45 1.18 -30.27
N LEU A 148 -2.51 2.48 -29.92
CA LEU A 148 -3.60 3.04 -29.12
C LEU A 148 -4.97 2.95 -29.80
N VAL A 149 -5.03 2.97 -31.14
CA VAL A 149 -6.30 2.91 -31.88
C VAL A 149 -6.89 1.51 -31.74
N THR A 150 -6.12 0.48 -32.10
CA THR A 150 -6.54 -0.91 -31.91
C THR A 150 -6.81 -1.23 -30.44
N PHE A 151 -6.04 -0.63 -29.52
CA PHE A 151 -6.25 -0.87 -28.10
C PHE A 151 -7.59 -0.31 -27.62
N ALA A 152 -7.95 0.92 -28.01
CA ALA A 152 -9.24 1.51 -27.70
C ALA A 152 -10.41 0.68 -28.29
N ASP A 153 -10.26 0.17 -29.51
CA ASP A 153 -11.27 -0.68 -30.14
C ASP A 153 -11.44 -2.04 -29.43
N ASN A 154 -10.33 -2.65 -29.00
CA ASN A 154 -10.36 -3.90 -28.22
C ASN A 154 -11.08 -3.71 -26.88
N ILE A 155 -10.79 -2.63 -26.16
CA ILE A 155 -11.46 -2.28 -24.90
C ILE A 155 -12.95 -2.07 -25.14
N LYS A 156 -13.33 -1.27 -26.15
CA LYS A 156 -14.73 -1.04 -26.51
C LYS A 156 -15.46 -2.35 -26.80
N THR A 157 -14.83 -3.24 -27.55
CA THR A 157 -15.39 -4.55 -27.92
C THR A 157 -15.66 -5.40 -26.67
N TRP A 158 -14.69 -5.48 -25.77
CA TRP A 158 -14.83 -6.24 -24.52
C TRP A 158 -16.01 -5.75 -23.66
N PHE A 159 -16.17 -4.43 -23.52
CA PHE A 159 -17.32 -3.87 -22.77
C PHE A 159 -18.67 -4.24 -23.39
N THR A 160 -18.73 -4.37 -24.73
CA THR A 160 -19.95 -4.80 -25.42
C THR A 160 -20.20 -6.31 -25.37
N SER A 161 -19.17 -7.15 -25.22
CA SER A 161 -19.28 -8.62 -25.26
C SER A 161 -19.38 -9.28 -23.88
N ASP A 162 -18.60 -8.84 -22.89
CA ASP A 162 -18.29 -9.62 -21.69
C ASP A 162 -18.85 -9.03 -20.38
N GLY A 163 -19.88 -8.17 -20.48
CA GLY A 163 -20.73 -7.81 -19.34
C GLY A 163 -20.33 -6.54 -18.57
N GLY A 164 -19.44 -5.71 -19.11
CA GLY A 164 -19.07 -4.41 -18.51
C GLY A 164 -20.10 -3.27 -18.67
N GLY A 165 -21.24 -3.54 -19.33
CA GLY A 165 -22.27 -2.55 -19.68
C GLY A 165 -22.02 -1.90 -21.04
N SER A 166 -23.08 -1.70 -21.84
CA SER A 166 -22.98 -1.06 -23.15
C SER A 166 -22.48 0.38 -23.00
N LEU A 167 -21.24 0.63 -23.43
CA LEU A 167 -20.72 1.97 -23.61
C LEU A 167 -21.03 2.43 -25.03
N ASP A 168 -22.25 2.92 -25.25
CA ASP A 168 -22.72 3.39 -26.57
C ASP A 168 -21.75 4.42 -27.19
N ASN A 169 -21.05 5.18 -26.33
CA ASN A 169 -19.96 6.07 -26.72
C ASN A 169 -18.72 5.80 -25.88
N PHE A 170 -17.77 5.02 -26.42
CA PHE A 170 -16.41 4.93 -25.89
C PHE A 170 -15.59 6.13 -26.38
N THR A 171 -15.22 7.00 -25.45
CA THR A 171 -14.55 8.28 -25.65
C THR A 171 -13.14 8.24 -25.09
N SER A 172 -12.35 9.29 -25.38
CA SER A 172 -11.03 9.48 -24.77
C SER A 172 -11.07 9.51 -23.23
N ALA A 173 -12.20 9.92 -22.63
CA ALA A 173 -12.36 9.94 -21.18
C ALA A 173 -12.44 8.52 -20.60
N GLN A 174 -13.23 7.63 -21.22
CA GLN A 174 -13.27 6.22 -20.78
C GLN A 174 -11.94 5.53 -21.05
N PHE A 175 -11.31 5.79 -22.19
CA PHE A 175 -9.97 5.26 -22.44
C PHE A 175 -8.98 5.73 -21.37
N GLY A 176 -8.99 7.02 -21.02
CA GLY A 176 -8.18 7.58 -19.95
C GLY A 176 -8.42 6.90 -18.60
N LEU A 177 -9.69 6.68 -18.22
CA LEU A 177 -10.06 5.97 -16.99
C LEU A 177 -9.44 4.57 -16.94
N GLN A 178 -9.49 3.83 -18.05
CA GLN A 178 -8.88 2.51 -18.11
C GLN A 178 -7.37 2.59 -17.91
N MET A 179 -6.71 3.57 -18.52
CA MET A 179 -5.25 3.69 -18.43
C MET A 179 -4.76 4.10 -17.04
N MET A 180 -5.62 4.58 -16.14
CA MET A 180 -5.21 5.03 -14.81
C MET A 180 -4.62 3.89 -13.98
N GLU A 181 -3.44 4.14 -13.44
CA GLU A 181 -2.74 3.26 -12.50
C GLU A 181 -2.60 3.89 -11.13
N GLY A 182 -2.85 3.08 -10.11
CA GLY A 182 -2.67 3.44 -8.71
C GLY A 182 -1.23 3.26 -8.26
N VAL A 183 -0.92 3.84 -7.10
CA VAL A 183 0.32 3.52 -6.41
C VAL A 183 0.19 2.16 -5.76
N GLN A 184 1.17 1.29 -5.97
CA GLN A 184 1.21 -0.01 -5.33
C GLN A 184 1.41 0.12 -3.81
N LYS A 185 0.74 -0.78 -3.10
CA LYS A 185 0.77 -0.89 -1.64
C LYS A 185 1.19 -2.30 -1.25
N VAL A 186 2.05 -2.41 -0.25
CA VAL A 186 2.46 -3.69 0.34
C VAL A 186 1.91 -3.75 1.75
N ARG A 187 1.24 -4.85 2.09
CA ARG A 187 0.64 -5.08 3.39
C ARG A 187 1.40 -6.15 4.16
N PHE A 188 1.67 -5.86 5.45
CA PHE A 188 2.18 -6.81 6.41
C PHE A 188 1.16 -7.02 7.52
N VAL A 189 0.81 -8.26 7.81
CA VAL A 189 -0.14 -8.63 8.86
C VAL A 189 0.59 -9.43 9.94
N LYS A 190 0.35 -9.11 11.21
CA LYS A 190 0.86 -9.86 12.36
C LYS A 190 0.21 -11.23 12.38
N GLU A 191 1.01 -12.29 12.35
CA GLU A 191 0.55 -13.65 12.65
C GLU A 191 0.13 -13.72 14.13
N GLU A 192 -1.01 -14.37 14.40
CA GLU A 192 -1.50 -14.62 15.77
C GLU A 192 -0.71 -15.70 16.50
#